data_AF-A0A7G3ZWS2-F1
#
_entry.id   AF-A0A7G3ZWS2-F1
#
_cell.length_a   1.000
_cell.length_b   1.000
_cell.length_c   1.000
_cell.angle_alpha   90.00
_cell.angle_beta   90.00
_cell.angle_gamma   90.00
#
_symmetry.space_group_name_H-M   'P 1'
#
loop_
_entity.id
_entity.type
_entity.pdbx_description
1 polymer ?
#
loop_
_entity_poly.entity_id
_entity_poly.type
_entity_poly.pdbx_seq_one_letter_code
_entity_poly.pdbx_strand_id
1 'polypeptide(L)'
;MQNNLEINISYSAWKEKYVKYLEKNNSGRHGFQNNFYANLLIENFEKTFPGHLSIKVNEQFTALVNKYSYELRAAYGFEWDKSKVEAANHPKFLEFMDELKQNGFLFKPEIKKFAPLLAQTSRTSRDSFFGKLPEDCLNMLASFLEPHLSLIDASTKMKEELQKAHAFYNKIQLFSFEENNVAFSQSTGTHIALTTYEPFKIWFAELPLRQNIPLNTKYGMYKVNDTTLAINSGPNTPGIQIQKRGDTFIVCNNLSADNAYNNMMPDESKQARKNNLIIVLAELKQSLQSEHKKTQEAVLEPQNEEKCSIQ
;
A
#
# COMPACT_ATOMS: atom_id res chain seq x y z
N MET A 1 -1.96 34.52 -15.99
CA MET A 1 -2.46 33.30 -15.34
C MET A 1 -2.10 33.39 -13.86
N GLN A 2 -3.10 33.53 -12.99
CA GLN A 2 -2.89 33.64 -11.54
C GLN A 2 -2.40 32.29 -11.00
N ASN A 3 -1.16 32.27 -10.51
CA ASN A 3 -0.66 31.19 -9.67
C ASN A 3 -1.43 31.24 -8.34
N ASN A 4 -2.46 30.42 -8.20
CA ASN A 4 -3.04 30.12 -6.89
C ASN A 4 -1.99 29.32 -6.10
N LEU A 5 -1.16 30.03 -5.33
CA LEU A 5 -0.36 29.42 -4.28
C LEU A 5 -1.33 28.74 -3.29
N GLU A 6 -1.40 27.42 -3.33
CA GLU A 6 -2.15 26.65 -2.33
C GLU A 6 -1.62 26.97 -0.92
N ILE A 7 -2.43 27.70 -0.15
CA ILE A 7 -2.09 28.05 1.23
C ILE A 7 -2.36 26.81 2.08
N ASN A 8 -1.29 26.06 2.34
CA ASN A 8 -1.31 24.92 3.24
C ASN A 8 -1.15 25.40 4.69
N ILE A 9 -2.21 25.27 5.51
CA ILE A 9 -2.18 25.55 6.96
C ILE A 9 -2.21 24.26 7.77
N SER A 10 -1.71 24.29 9.01
CA SER A 10 -1.83 23.12 9.91
C SER A 10 -3.29 22.85 10.25
N TYR A 11 -3.69 21.58 10.34
CA TYR A 11 -5.03 21.16 10.75
C TYR A 11 -5.55 21.85 12.02
N SER A 12 -4.72 21.99 13.06
CA SER A 12 -5.10 22.66 14.31
C SER A 12 -5.51 24.13 14.08
N ALA A 13 -4.67 24.90 13.38
CA ALA A 13 -4.95 26.29 13.03
C ALA A 13 -6.16 26.42 12.08
N TRP A 14 -6.35 25.46 11.17
CA TRP A 14 -7.55 25.40 10.33
C TRP A 14 -8.79 25.13 11.16
N LYS A 15 -8.78 24.13 12.04
CA LYS A 15 -9.91 23.75 12.89
C LYS A 15 -10.34 24.93 13.73
N GLU A 16 -9.41 25.63 14.37
CA GLU A 16 -9.72 26.81 15.18
C GLU A 16 -10.42 27.90 14.35
N LYS A 17 -9.91 28.19 13.14
CA LYS A 17 -10.54 29.16 12.23
C LYS A 17 -11.91 28.69 11.73
N TYR A 18 -12.01 27.41 11.39
CA TYR A 18 -13.21 26.81 10.81
C TYR A 18 -14.33 26.70 11.85
N VAL A 19 -14.03 26.29 13.08
CA VAL A 19 -14.98 26.29 14.20
C VAL A 19 -15.45 27.71 14.51
N LYS A 20 -14.55 28.70 14.57
CA LYS A 20 -14.94 30.12 14.71
C LYS A 20 -15.84 30.60 13.57
N TYR A 21 -15.60 30.14 12.34
CA TYR A 21 -16.47 30.42 11.20
C TYR A 21 -17.85 29.77 11.35
N LEU A 22 -17.92 28.51 11.80
CA LEU A 22 -19.18 27.83 12.06
C LEU A 22 -19.98 28.50 13.18
N GLU A 23 -19.32 28.95 14.26
CA GLU A 23 -19.95 29.66 15.37
C GLU A 23 -20.52 31.02 14.93
N LYS A 24 -19.77 31.79 14.14
CA LYS A 24 -20.24 33.08 13.61
C LYS A 24 -21.44 32.94 12.67
N ASN A 25 -21.52 31.82 11.95
CA ASN A 25 -22.62 31.50 11.05
C ASN A 25 -23.68 30.59 11.68
N ASN A 26 -23.66 30.46 13.02
CA ASN A 26 -24.61 29.65 13.77
C ASN A 26 -25.93 30.40 14.04
N SER A 27 -26.53 30.96 12.99
CA SER A 27 -27.81 31.67 13.08
C SER A 27 -28.88 31.00 12.22
N GLY A 28 -30.10 30.95 12.75
CA GLY A 28 -31.22 30.26 12.11
C GLY A 28 -31.10 28.73 12.08
N ARG A 29 -32.16 28.08 11.62
CA ARG A 29 -32.30 26.62 11.62
C ARG A 29 -31.20 25.92 10.82
N HIS A 30 -30.88 26.44 9.63
CA HIS A 30 -29.86 25.84 8.76
C HIS A 30 -28.43 26.10 9.24
N GLY A 31 -28.17 27.28 9.84
CA GLY A 31 -26.87 27.59 10.45
C GLY A 31 -26.56 26.64 11.59
N PHE A 32 -27.55 26.39 12.46
CA PHE A 32 -27.41 25.43 13.57
C PHE A 32 -27.11 24.02 13.10
N GLN A 33 -27.88 23.51 12.13
CA GLN A 33 -27.66 22.15 11.63
C GLN A 33 -26.29 22.01 10.97
N ASN A 34 -25.87 23.00 10.18
CA ASN A 34 -24.56 22.96 9.53
C ASN A 34 -23.42 22.96 10.56
N ASN A 35 -23.53 23.77 11.62
CA ASN A 35 -22.59 23.79 12.72
C ASN A 35 -22.52 22.42 13.41
N PHE A 36 -23.67 21.84 13.75
CA PHE A 36 -23.75 20.55 14.43
C PHE A 36 -23.11 19.42 13.61
N TYR A 37 -23.51 19.22 12.35
CA TYR A 37 -23.01 18.11 11.56
C TYR A 37 -21.53 18.28 11.14
N ALA A 38 -21.06 19.52 10.99
CA ALA A 38 -19.64 19.76 10.74
C ALA A 38 -18.77 19.46 11.96
N ASN A 39 -19.22 19.85 13.16
CA ASN A 39 -18.53 19.48 14.40
C ASN A 39 -18.56 17.96 14.62
N LEU A 40 -19.70 17.31 14.39
CA LEU A 40 -19.83 15.86 14.49
C LEU A 40 -18.89 15.12 13.52
N LEU A 41 -18.77 15.59 12.28
CA LEU A 41 -17.84 15.04 11.29
C LEU A 41 -16.38 15.18 11.76
N ILE A 42 -16.00 16.36 12.25
CA ILE A 42 -14.67 16.65 12.77
C ILE A 42 -14.34 15.77 13.99
N GLU A 43 -15.25 15.68 14.96
CA GLU A 43 -15.05 14.87 16.16
C GLU A 43 -14.85 13.38 15.84
N ASN A 44 -15.66 12.82 14.95
CA ASN A 44 -15.52 11.42 14.53
C ASN A 44 -14.23 11.18 13.76
N PHE A 45 -13.81 12.15 12.94
CA PHE A 45 -12.51 12.11 12.26
C PHE A 45 -11.35 12.08 13.27
N GLU A 46 -11.35 12.98 14.26
CA GLU A 46 -10.29 13.07 15.27
C GLU A 46 -10.23 11.82 16.16
N LYS A 47 -11.39 11.25 16.53
CA LYS A 47 -11.47 10.00 17.30
C LYS A 47 -10.92 8.82 16.52
N THR A 48 -11.22 8.74 15.23
CA THR A 48 -10.77 7.62 14.38
C THR A 48 -9.28 7.74 14.04
N PHE A 49 -8.75 8.95 13.92
CA PHE A 49 -7.35 9.20 13.52
C PHE A 49 -6.59 10.15 14.45
N PRO A 50 -6.42 9.80 15.75
CA PRO A 50 -5.74 10.67 16.71
C PRO A 50 -4.28 10.95 16.33
N GLY A 51 -3.62 10.02 15.64
CA GLY A 51 -2.24 10.19 15.15
C GLY A 51 -2.08 11.01 13.86
N HIS A 52 -3.18 11.38 13.17
CA HIS A 52 -3.11 12.09 11.89
C HIS A 52 -3.46 13.58 11.99
N LEU A 53 -3.56 14.14 13.19
CA LEU A 53 -3.89 15.57 13.43
C LEU A 53 -2.78 16.55 13.00
N SER A 54 -1.64 16.04 12.50
CA SER A 54 -0.53 16.84 11.95
C SER A 54 -0.58 17.00 10.42
N ILE A 55 -1.76 16.89 9.79
CA ILE A 55 -1.89 17.13 8.34
C ILE A 55 -1.81 18.62 8.00
N LYS A 56 -1.27 18.91 6.82
CA LYS A 56 -1.47 20.20 6.16
C LYS A 56 -2.80 20.14 5.43
N VAL A 57 -3.62 21.16 5.62
CA VAL A 57 -4.93 21.28 5.00
C VAL A 57 -4.95 22.48 4.06
N ASN A 58 -5.69 22.33 2.97
CA ASN A 58 -5.87 23.32 1.93
C ASN A 58 -7.38 23.53 1.68
N GLU A 59 -7.72 24.28 0.64
CA GLU A 59 -9.10 24.54 0.25
C GLU A 59 -9.87 23.26 -0.09
N GLN A 60 -9.20 22.27 -0.68
CA GLN A 60 -9.79 20.97 -1.00
C GLN A 60 -10.24 20.21 0.24
N PHE A 61 -9.43 20.19 1.30
CA PHE A 61 -9.81 19.60 2.58
C PHE A 61 -11.07 20.28 3.14
N THR A 62 -11.11 21.61 3.09
CA THR A 62 -12.26 22.40 3.56
C THR A 62 -13.52 22.11 2.73
N ALA A 63 -13.37 21.97 1.41
CA ALA A 63 -14.47 21.62 0.51
C ALA A 63 -15.04 20.22 0.82
N LEU A 64 -14.18 19.23 1.10
CA LEU A 64 -14.61 17.90 1.50
C LEU A 64 -15.37 17.94 2.83
N VAL A 65 -14.86 18.64 3.85
CA VAL A 65 -15.56 18.79 5.13
C VAL A 65 -16.93 19.42 4.92
N ASN A 66 -17.03 20.50 4.13
CA ASN A 66 -18.32 21.15 3.84
C ASN A 66 -19.30 20.20 3.13
N LYS A 67 -18.83 19.48 2.09
CA LYS A 67 -19.62 18.51 1.33
C LYS A 67 -20.19 17.42 2.24
N TYR A 68 -19.32 16.75 3.01
CA TYR A 68 -19.74 15.60 3.82
C TYR A 68 -20.50 16.00 5.09
N SER A 69 -20.30 17.22 5.60
CA SER A 69 -21.17 17.79 6.63
C SER A 69 -22.60 17.99 6.11
N TYR A 70 -22.74 18.49 4.88
CA TYR A 70 -24.04 18.62 4.22
C TYR A 70 -24.68 17.25 3.95
N GLU A 71 -23.92 16.27 3.48
CA GLU A 71 -24.44 14.92 3.22
C GLU A 71 -24.90 14.21 4.49
N LEU A 72 -24.17 14.34 5.60
CA LEU A 72 -24.61 13.83 6.90
C LEU A 72 -25.88 14.53 7.38
N ARG A 73 -25.97 15.85 7.19
CA ARG A 73 -27.20 16.61 7.49
C ARG A 73 -28.38 16.11 6.66
N ALA A 74 -28.17 15.85 5.38
CA ALA A 74 -29.21 15.34 4.49
C ALA A 74 -29.68 13.93 4.89
N ALA A 75 -28.76 13.09 5.37
CA ALA A 75 -29.07 11.73 5.80
C ALA A 75 -29.86 11.67 7.11
N TYR A 76 -29.46 12.46 8.12
CA TYR A 76 -30.06 12.40 9.46
C TYR A 76 -31.15 13.46 9.71
N GLY A 77 -31.16 14.57 8.97
CA GLY A 77 -32.13 15.65 9.15
C GLY A 77 -32.16 16.20 10.59
N PHE A 78 -33.22 15.87 11.34
CA PHE A 78 -33.43 16.27 12.74
C PHE A 78 -33.10 15.17 13.77
N GLU A 79 -32.63 14.00 13.33
CA GLU A 79 -32.31 12.86 14.20
C GLU A 79 -30.94 13.02 14.89
N TRP A 80 -30.78 14.07 15.69
CA TRP A 80 -29.46 14.46 16.23
C TRP A 80 -28.87 13.42 17.17
N ASP A 81 -29.68 12.88 18.09
CA ASP A 81 -29.19 11.90 19.06
C ASP A 81 -28.78 10.59 18.40
N LYS A 82 -29.51 10.18 17.36
CA LYS A 82 -29.14 9.04 16.53
C LYS A 82 -27.83 9.29 15.77
N SER A 83 -27.68 10.48 15.18
CA SER A 83 -26.45 10.84 14.46
C SER A 83 -25.21 10.82 15.37
N LYS A 84 -25.32 11.20 16.65
CA LYS A 84 -24.20 11.13 17.59
C LYS A 84 -23.69 9.71 17.83
N VAL A 85 -24.58 8.72 17.77
CA VAL A 85 -24.26 7.31 18.03
C VAL A 85 -23.78 6.61 16.75
N GLU A 86 -24.41 6.91 15.62
CA GLU A 86 -24.22 6.13 14.39
C GLU A 86 -23.26 6.77 13.38
N ALA A 87 -23.00 8.08 13.45
CA ALA A 87 -22.29 8.80 12.38
C ALA A 87 -20.89 8.24 12.08
N ALA A 88 -20.17 7.71 13.06
CA ALA A 88 -18.85 7.12 12.85
C ALA A 88 -18.85 5.88 11.93
N ASN A 89 -19.99 5.19 11.82
CA ASN A 89 -20.16 4.02 10.95
C ASN A 89 -21.11 4.30 9.77
N HIS A 90 -21.60 5.54 9.64
CA HIS A 90 -22.53 5.89 8.58
C HIS A 90 -21.81 5.87 7.20
N PRO A 91 -22.45 5.39 6.12
CA PRO A 91 -21.82 5.31 4.80
C PRO A 91 -21.18 6.63 4.34
N LYS A 92 -21.82 7.76 4.62
CA LYS A 92 -21.29 9.10 4.27
C LYS A 92 -20.03 9.50 5.05
N PHE A 93 -19.88 9.02 6.27
CA PHE A 93 -18.63 9.21 7.00
C PHE A 93 -17.52 8.33 6.42
N LEU A 94 -17.83 7.07 6.07
CA LEU A 94 -16.86 6.18 5.45
C LEU A 94 -16.40 6.69 4.07
N GLU A 95 -17.33 7.19 3.26
CA GLU A 95 -17.02 7.86 1.98
C GLU A 95 -16.12 9.08 2.18
N PHE A 96 -16.38 9.91 3.21
CA PHE A 96 -15.49 11.02 3.57
C PHE A 96 -14.07 10.53 3.88
N MET A 97 -13.94 9.42 4.63
CA MET A 97 -12.65 8.85 4.96
C MET A 97 -11.89 8.35 3.73
N ASP A 98 -12.60 7.70 2.80
CA ASP A 98 -12.02 7.22 1.54
C ASP A 98 -11.57 8.38 0.66
N GLU A 99 -12.36 9.45 0.53
CA GLU A 99 -11.99 10.67 -0.18
C GLU A 99 -10.74 11.33 0.43
N LEU A 100 -10.67 11.43 1.76
CA LEU A 100 -9.47 11.95 2.42
C LEU A 100 -8.23 11.09 2.13
N LYS A 101 -8.39 9.77 2.01
CA LYS A 101 -7.31 8.84 1.68
C LYS A 101 -6.88 8.94 0.21
N GLN A 102 -7.84 9.00 -0.72
CA GLN A 102 -7.57 9.17 -2.15
C GLN A 102 -6.86 10.50 -2.44
N ASN A 103 -7.26 11.56 -1.73
CA ASN A 103 -6.64 12.88 -1.84
C ASN A 103 -5.37 13.04 -0.97
N GLY A 104 -4.88 11.95 -0.38
CA GLY A 104 -3.58 11.95 0.29
C GLY A 104 -3.54 12.64 1.66
N PHE A 105 -4.66 13.01 2.25
CA PHE A 105 -4.68 13.55 3.62
C PHE A 105 -4.37 12.47 4.66
N LEU A 106 -4.63 11.20 4.35
CA LEU A 106 -4.49 10.06 5.28
C LEU A 106 -3.39 9.08 4.89
N PHE A 107 -2.32 9.56 4.23
CA PHE A 107 -1.16 8.71 3.97
C PHE A 107 -0.65 8.06 5.26
N LYS A 108 -0.25 6.79 5.12
CA LYS A 108 0.18 5.96 6.24
C LYS A 108 1.28 6.65 7.07
N PRO A 109 1.31 6.45 8.40
CA PRO A 109 2.35 6.98 9.28
C PRO A 109 3.78 6.69 8.80
N GLU A 110 3.98 5.55 8.11
CA GLU A 110 5.29 5.19 7.55
C GLU A 110 5.76 6.19 6.47
N ILE A 111 4.87 6.66 5.58
CA ILE A 111 5.21 7.66 4.55
C ILE A 111 5.54 9.02 5.18
N LYS A 112 4.84 9.39 6.26
CA LYS A 112 5.16 10.57 7.09
C LYS A 112 6.47 10.43 7.89
N LYS A 113 7.08 9.24 7.98
CA LYS A 113 8.43 9.08 8.54
C LYS A 113 9.51 9.42 7.51
N PHE A 114 9.21 9.28 6.22
CA PHE A 114 10.12 9.59 5.11
C PHE A 114 9.92 11.00 4.50
N ALA A 115 8.68 11.52 4.49
CA ALA A 115 8.33 12.83 3.93
C ALA A 115 8.79 14.11 4.70
N PRO A 116 9.03 14.14 6.04
CA PRO A 116 9.40 15.36 6.75
C PRO A 116 10.75 15.94 6.32
N LEU A 117 11.59 15.11 5.71
CA LEU A 117 12.89 15.50 5.19
C LEU A 117 12.80 16.38 3.92
N LEU A 118 11.64 16.45 3.26
CA LEU A 118 11.49 17.09 1.94
C LEU A 118 10.83 18.48 1.98
N ALA A 119 10.37 18.99 3.13
CA ALA A 119 9.61 20.24 3.21
C ALA A 119 10.17 21.25 4.23
N GLN A 120 11.26 21.96 3.87
CA GLN A 120 11.88 22.99 4.72
C GLN A 120 11.94 24.41 4.12
N THR A 121 11.26 24.69 3.00
CA THR A 121 11.29 26.01 2.33
C THR A 121 10.70 27.17 3.14
N SER A 122 10.16 26.94 4.34
CA SER A 122 9.53 27.96 5.19
C SER A 122 10.37 28.40 6.39
N ARG A 123 11.54 27.79 6.64
CA ARG A 123 12.32 28.01 7.87
C ARG A 123 13.41 29.09 7.77
N THR A 124 13.79 29.51 6.57
CA THR A 124 14.90 30.47 6.35
C THR A 124 14.45 31.76 5.66
N SER A 125 13.14 31.99 5.52
CA SER A 125 12.66 33.28 5.03
C SER A 125 13.03 34.39 6.02
N ARG A 126 13.25 35.61 5.50
CA ARG A 126 13.67 36.78 6.29
C ARG A 126 12.75 37.07 7.50
N ASP A 127 11.48 36.65 7.41
CA ASP A 127 10.46 36.85 8.45
C ASP A 127 10.25 35.63 9.37
N SER A 128 10.96 34.52 9.15
CA SER A 128 10.85 33.29 9.94
C SER A 128 11.53 33.40 11.31
N PHE A 129 11.24 32.46 12.21
CA PHE A 129 11.87 32.37 13.53
C PHE A 129 13.40 32.39 13.46
N PHE A 130 14.00 31.73 12.46
CA PHE A 130 15.45 31.70 12.27
C PHE A 130 15.99 32.99 11.63
N GLY A 131 15.20 33.72 10.84
CA GLY A 131 15.58 35.02 10.27
C GLY A 131 15.68 36.16 11.29
N LYS A 132 15.19 35.95 12.52
CA LYS A 132 15.23 36.92 13.62
C LYS A 132 16.28 36.62 14.69
N LEU A 133 17.06 35.55 14.52
CA LEU A 133 18.13 35.21 15.45
C LEU A 133 19.36 36.11 15.18
N PRO A 134 20.12 36.51 16.23
CA PRO A 134 21.39 37.20 16.07
C PRO A 134 22.35 36.37 15.20
N GLU A 135 23.08 37.03 14.29
CA GLU A 135 24.06 36.41 13.36
C GLU A 135 25.06 35.49 14.09
N ASP A 136 25.39 35.86 15.32
CA ASP A 136 26.34 35.22 16.22
C ASP A 136 25.88 33.82 16.67
N CYS A 137 24.56 33.58 16.74
CA CYS A 137 23.96 32.28 17.10
C CYS A 137 23.64 31.42 15.87
N LEU A 138 23.55 32.04 14.67
CA LEU A 138 23.17 31.37 13.43
C LEU A 138 24.25 30.39 12.95
N ASN A 139 25.53 30.76 13.03
CA ASN A 139 26.62 29.88 12.56
C ASN A 139 26.76 28.59 13.38
N MET A 140 26.54 28.67 14.70
CA MET A 140 26.63 27.51 15.60
C MET A 140 25.40 26.60 15.48
N LEU A 141 24.21 27.15 15.24
CA LEU A 141 22.99 26.35 15.01
C LEU A 141 22.89 25.83 13.57
N ALA A 142 23.42 26.56 12.58
CA ALA A 142 23.48 26.13 11.18
C ALA A 142 24.27 24.83 11.03
N SER A 143 25.40 24.67 11.73
CA SER A 143 26.17 23.41 11.70
C SER A 143 25.43 22.21 12.31
N PHE A 144 24.41 22.42 13.16
CA PHE A 144 23.54 21.35 13.68
C PHE A 144 22.26 21.15 12.84
N LEU A 145 21.95 22.06 11.92
CA LEU A 145 20.72 22.11 11.13
C LEU A 145 20.96 21.96 9.61
N GLU A 146 22.22 21.89 9.16
CA GLU A 146 22.59 21.61 7.78
C GLU A 146 22.08 20.22 7.34
N PRO A 147 21.27 20.11 6.28
CA PRO A 147 21.18 18.87 5.55
C PRO A 147 22.49 18.71 4.75
N HIS A 148 23.21 17.62 4.96
CA HIS A 148 24.46 17.32 4.24
C HIS A 148 24.32 17.20 2.70
N LEU A 149 23.14 17.43 2.11
CA LEU A 149 22.89 17.24 0.68
C LEU A 149 21.94 18.33 0.14
N SER A 150 22.34 18.98 -0.96
CA SER A 150 21.51 19.95 -1.69
C SER A 150 20.27 19.28 -2.31
N LEU A 151 19.32 20.06 -2.87
CA LEU A 151 18.16 19.50 -3.62
C LEU A 151 18.59 18.58 -4.77
N ILE A 152 19.69 18.90 -5.45
CA ILE A 152 20.25 18.10 -6.54
C ILE A 152 20.84 16.81 -5.97
N ASP A 153 21.57 16.89 -4.86
CA ASP A 153 22.17 15.72 -4.22
C ASP A 153 21.12 14.81 -3.57
N ALA A 154 20.04 15.39 -3.03
CA ALA A 154 18.91 14.66 -2.49
C ALA A 154 18.10 13.98 -3.61
N SER A 155 17.89 14.64 -4.75
CA SER A 155 17.28 14.01 -5.93
C SER A 155 18.15 12.88 -6.47
N THR A 156 19.47 13.09 -6.52
CA THR A 156 20.43 12.08 -6.94
C THR A 156 20.41 10.89 -5.98
N LYS A 157 20.47 11.14 -4.67
CA LYS A 157 20.39 10.08 -3.65
C LYS A 157 19.04 9.36 -3.66
N MET A 158 17.93 10.05 -3.92
CA MET A 158 16.62 9.41 -4.05
C MET A 158 16.55 8.53 -5.30
N LYS A 159 17.15 8.96 -6.42
CA LYS A 159 17.30 8.12 -7.61
C LYS A 159 18.21 6.93 -7.33
N GLU A 160 19.30 7.12 -6.61
CA GLU A 160 20.21 6.04 -6.20
C GLU A 160 19.52 5.04 -5.28
N GLU A 161 18.76 5.49 -4.27
CA GLU A 161 18.01 4.61 -3.38
C GLU A 161 16.87 3.89 -4.11
N LEU A 162 16.20 4.57 -5.04
CA LEU A 162 15.20 3.93 -5.91
C LEU A 162 15.85 2.90 -6.84
N GLN A 163 17.04 3.19 -7.38
CA GLN A 163 17.83 2.23 -8.15
C GLN A 163 18.32 1.06 -7.28
N LYS A 164 18.74 1.30 -6.04
CA LYS A 164 19.09 0.25 -5.08
C LYS A 164 17.89 -0.62 -4.74
N ALA A 165 16.71 -0.02 -4.52
CA ALA A 165 15.46 -0.73 -4.28
C ALA A 165 15.04 -1.54 -5.50
N HIS A 166 15.16 -1.00 -6.72
CA HIS A 166 14.92 -1.74 -7.96
C HIS A 166 15.92 -2.86 -8.18
N ALA A 167 17.22 -2.62 -7.95
CA ALA A 167 18.26 -3.64 -8.06
C ALA A 167 18.06 -4.75 -7.03
N PHE A 168 17.64 -4.39 -5.82
CA PHE A 168 17.27 -5.34 -4.78
C PHE A 168 16.01 -6.12 -5.15
N TYR A 169 14.97 -5.45 -5.64
CA TYR A 169 13.75 -6.09 -6.14
C TYR A 169 14.07 -7.09 -7.26
N ASN A 170 14.93 -6.71 -8.21
CA ASN A 170 15.39 -7.59 -9.28
C ASN A 170 16.22 -8.78 -8.75
N LYS A 171 16.94 -8.63 -7.62
CA LYS A 171 17.66 -9.74 -6.97
C LYS A 171 16.73 -10.73 -6.28
N ILE A 172 15.58 -10.30 -5.79
CA ILE A 172 14.60 -11.17 -5.09
C ILE A 172 13.45 -11.60 -6.00
N GLN A 173 13.35 -11.03 -7.20
CA GLN A 173 12.33 -11.39 -8.17
C GLN A 173 12.63 -12.78 -8.71
N LEU A 174 11.74 -13.71 -8.42
CA LEU A 174 11.89 -15.10 -8.84
C LEU A 174 11.46 -15.28 -10.31
N PHE A 175 10.29 -14.77 -10.66
CA PHE A 175 9.79 -14.83 -12.04
C PHE A 175 8.80 -13.70 -12.34
N SER A 176 8.52 -13.49 -13.62
CA SER A 176 7.44 -12.65 -14.15
C SER A 176 6.78 -13.31 -15.35
N PHE A 177 5.56 -12.88 -15.65
CA PHE A 177 4.79 -13.31 -16.81
C PHE A 177 3.80 -12.20 -17.21
N GLU A 178 3.42 -12.18 -18.48
CA GLU A 178 2.42 -11.24 -19.00
C GLU A 178 1.10 -11.98 -19.20
N GLU A 179 0.05 -11.55 -18.49
CA GLU A 179 -1.27 -12.20 -18.55
C GLU A 179 -1.87 -12.25 -19.96
N ASN A 180 -1.49 -11.32 -20.84
CA ASN A 180 -1.91 -11.29 -22.24
C ASN A 180 -1.32 -12.43 -23.07
N ASN A 181 -0.21 -13.04 -22.62
CA ASN A 181 0.48 -14.12 -23.32
C ASN A 181 0.01 -15.51 -22.88
N VAL A 182 -1.02 -15.61 -22.03
CA VAL A 182 -1.65 -16.90 -21.70
C VAL A 182 -2.32 -17.45 -22.96
N ALA A 183 -1.81 -18.60 -23.42
CA ALA A 183 -2.27 -19.27 -24.63
C ALA A 183 -2.93 -20.62 -24.30
N PHE A 184 -3.65 -21.17 -25.26
CA PHE A 184 -4.19 -22.54 -25.19
C PHE A 184 -3.66 -23.34 -26.38
N SER A 185 -3.15 -24.54 -26.14
CA SER A 185 -2.87 -25.52 -27.19
C SER A 185 -3.49 -26.86 -26.84
N GLN A 186 -3.82 -27.67 -27.85
CA GLN A 186 -4.38 -29.01 -27.64
C GLN A 186 -3.37 -29.96 -26.97
N SER A 187 -2.07 -29.71 -27.12
CA SER A 187 -1.00 -30.59 -26.61
C SER A 187 -0.58 -30.25 -25.18
N THR A 188 -0.59 -28.97 -24.81
CA THR A 188 -0.10 -28.48 -23.51
C THR A 188 -1.20 -27.89 -22.64
N GLY A 189 -2.42 -27.76 -23.17
CA GLY A 189 -3.50 -27.10 -22.47
C GLY A 189 -3.32 -25.58 -22.38
N THR A 190 -3.92 -24.98 -21.35
CA THR A 190 -3.74 -23.56 -21.05
C THR A 190 -2.37 -23.33 -20.43
N HIS A 191 -1.55 -22.46 -21.02
CA HIS A 191 -0.15 -22.32 -20.63
C HIS A 191 0.42 -20.91 -20.83
N ILE A 192 1.55 -20.64 -20.19
CA ILE A 192 2.34 -19.42 -20.32
C ILE A 192 3.83 -19.71 -20.09
N ALA A 193 4.70 -18.98 -20.79
CA ALA A 193 6.13 -18.99 -20.53
C ALA A 193 6.47 -17.98 -19.42
N LEU A 194 7.32 -18.39 -18.48
CA LEU A 194 7.84 -17.51 -17.43
C LEU A 194 9.15 -16.85 -17.87
N THR A 195 9.26 -15.56 -17.61
CA THR A 195 10.55 -14.90 -17.50
C THR A 195 11.10 -15.24 -16.12
N THR A 196 12.13 -16.09 -16.08
CA THR A 196 12.72 -16.57 -14.82
C THR A 196 14.07 -15.95 -14.57
N TYR A 197 14.37 -15.68 -13.31
CA TYR A 197 15.66 -15.15 -12.87
C TYR A 197 16.43 -16.23 -12.10
N GLU A 198 17.73 -16.02 -11.91
CA GLU A 198 18.61 -17.00 -11.28
C GLU A 198 18.12 -17.54 -9.92
N PRO A 199 17.58 -16.70 -9.02
CA PRO A 199 17.04 -17.18 -7.74
C PRO A 199 15.92 -18.22 -7.90
N PHE A 200 15.09 -18.10 -8.94
CA PHE A 200 14.03 -19.09 -9.20
C PHE A 200 14.58 -20.40 -9.71
N LYS A 201 15.63 -20.36 -10.53
CA LYS A 201 16.29 -21.57 -11.02
C LYS A 201 16.94 -22.35 -9.88
N ILE A 202 17.60 -21.65 -8.96
CA ILE A 202 18.18 -22.21 -7.75
C ILE A 202 17.09 -22.81 -6.87
N TRP A 203 16.07 -22.01 -6.53
CA TRP A 203 14.91 -22.47 -5.75
C TRP A 203 14.27 -23.72 -6.35
N PHE A 204 13.99 -23.72 -7.64
CA PHE A 204 13.38 -24.87 -8.32
C PHE A 204 14.28 -26.11 -8.26
N ALA A 205 15.59 -25.95 -8.38
CA ALA A 205 16.55 -27.05 -8.30
C ALA A 205 16.64 -27.66 -6.90
N GLU A 206 16.60 -26.83 -5.85
CA GLU A 206 16.74 -27.24 -4.44
C GLU A 206 15.50 -27.95 -3.88
N LEU A 207 14.33 -27.79 -4.50
CA LEU A 207 13.11 -28.46 -4.05
C LEU A 207 13.30 -30.00 -3.99
N PRO A 208 12.91 -30.67 -2.88
CA PRO A 208 13.03 -32.10 -2.74
C PRO A 208 12.09 -32.84 -3.70
N LEU A 209 12.61 -33.92 -4.29
CA LEU A 209 11.84 -34.79 -5.17
C LEU A 209 10.84 -35.62 -4.39
N ARG A 210 9.64 -35.77 -4.95
CA ARG A 210 8.57 -36.67 -4.47
C ARG A 210 8.13 -36.41 -3.03
N GLN A 211 8.33 -35.20 -2.53
CA GLN A 211 7.83 -34.76 -1.23
C GLN A 211 6.77 -33.68 -1.42
N ASN A 212 5.73 -33.72 -0.59
CA ASN A 212 4.71 -32.68 -0.54
C ASN A 212 5.22 -31.52 0.31
N ILE A 213 5.21 -30.33 -0.25
CA ILE A 213 5.70 -29.10 0.38
C ILE A 213 4.50 -28.16 0.49
N PRO A 214 4.07 -27.76 1.70
CA PRO A 214 2.96 -26.83 1.83
C PRO A 214 3.35 -25.45 1.26
N LEU A 215 2.54 -24.91 0.34
CA LEU A 215 2.77 -23.57 -0.23
C LEU A 215 1.99 -22.50 0.53
N ASN A 216 0.73 -22.80 0.85
CA ASN A 216 -0.15 -22.00 1.70
C ASN A 216 -1.28 -22.88 2.25
N THR A 217 -2.30 -22.28 2.86
CA THR A 217 -3.45 -23.02 3.43
C THR A 217 -4.29 -23.76 2.39
N LYS A 218 -4.17 -23.41 1.10
CA LYS A 218 -4.97 -23.94 0.00
C LYS A 218 -4.19 -24.86 -0.94
N TYR A 219 -2.90 -24.62 -1.15
CA TYR A 219 -2.10 -25.33 -2.15
C TYR A 219 -0.88 -26.01 -1.52
N GLY A 220 -0.55 -27.18 -2.06
CA GLY A 220 0.73 -27.86 -1.88
C GLY A 220 1.51 -27.88 -3.19
N MET A 221 2.83 -27.97 -3.06
CA MET A 221 3.78 -28.19 -4.15
C MET A 221 4.31 -29.61 -4.07
N TYR A 222 4.46 -30.24 -5.23
CA TYR A 222 5.02 -31.58 -5.35
C TYR A 222 5.93 -31.67 -6.56
N LYS A 223 7.24 -31.82 -6.33
CA LYS A 223 8.20 -31.94 -7.42
C LYS A 223 8.24 -33.40 -7.90
N VAL A 224 7.68 -33.64 -9.07
CA VAL A 224 7.51 -34.98 -9.65
C VAL A 224 8.85 -35.56 -10.10
N ASN A 225 9.67 -34.71 -10.74
CA ASN A 225 11.01 -35.00 -11.24
C ASN A 225 11.80 -33.68 -11.33
N ASP A 226 13.04 -33.76 -11.83
CA ASP A 226 13.94 -32.60 -11.94
C ASP A 226 13.45 -31.48 -12.87
N THR A 227 12.44 -31.77 -13.70
CA THR A 227 11.90 -30.83 -14.69
C THR A 227 10.48 -30.41 -14.40
N THR A 228 9.77 -31.05 -13.48
CA THR A 228 8.32 -30.87 -13.33
C THR A 228 7.93 -30.69 -11.88
N LEU A 229 7.32 -29.54 -11.60
CA LEU A 229 6.70 -29.20 -10.31
C LEU A 229 5.18 -29.12 -10.49
N ALA A 230 4.43 -29.84 -9.69
CA ALA A 230 2.96 -29.74 -9.64
C ALA A 230 2.54 -28.88 -8.44
N ILE A 231 1.49 -28.06 -8.64
CA ILE A 231 0.92 -27.21 -7.59
C ILE A 231 -0.59 -27.34 -7.62
N ASN A 232 -1.18 -27.91 -6.57
CA ASN A 232 -2.62 -28.11 -6.45
C ASN A 232 -3.05 -28.30 -4.98
N SER A 233 -4.35 -28.39 -4.71
CA SER A 233 -4.91 -28.56 -3.36
C SER A 233 -4.95 -30.00 -2.86
N GLY A 234 -4.40 -30.95 -3.64
CA GLY A 234 -4.45 -32.38 -3.37
C GLY A 234 -4.59 -33.22 -4.65
N PRO A 235 -4.57 -34.56 -4.54
CA PRO A 235 -4.67 -35.46 -5.69
C PRO A 235 -5.90 -35.16 -6.56
N ASN A 236 -5.73 -35.16 -7.88
CA ASN A 236 -6.79 -34.93 -8.88
C ASN A 236 -7.51 -33.57 -8.80
N THR A 237 -7.04 -32.62 -7.98
CA THR A 237 -7.64 -31.27 -7.90
C THR A 237 -7.11 -30.34 -8.99
N PRO A 238 -7.89 -29.33 -9.42
CA PRO A 238 -7.43 -28.27 -10.31
C PRO A 238 -6.18 -27.56 -9.77
N GLY A 239 -5.22 -27.29 -10.64
CA GLY A 239 -3.98 -26.62 -10.30
C GLY A 239 -3.11 -26.37 -11.54
N ILE A 240 -1.82 -26.15 -11.32
CA ILE A 240 -0.84 -25.89 -12.38
C ILE A 240 0.35 -26.85 -12.29
N GLN A 241 1.10 -26.94 -13.38
CA GLN A 241 2.40 -27.58 -13.46
C GLN A 241 3.41 -26.59 -14.02
N ILE A 242 4.59 -26.53 -13.41
CA ILE A 242 5.75 -25.81 -13.94
C ILE A 242 6.69 -26.83 -14.56
N GLN A 243 6.94 -26.70 -15.85
CA GLN A 243 7.79 -27.57 -16.65
C GLN A 243 9.03 -26.81 -17.11
N LYS A 244 10.21 -27.30 -16.75
CA LYS A 244 11.50 -26.84 -17.26
C LYS A 244 11.77 -27.47 -18.62
N ARG A 245 11.96 -26.65 -19.65
CA ARG A 245 12.35 -27.05 -21.01
C ARG A 245 13.62 -26.30 -21.40
N GLY A 246 14.77 -26.96 -21.23
CA GLY A 246 16.08 -26.29 -21.33
C GLY A 246 16.20 -25.17 -20.29
N ASP A 247 16.43 -23.95 -20.77
CA ASP A 247 16.51 -22.74 -19.93
C ASP A 247 15.17 -22.04 -19.70
N THR A 248 14.10 -22.52 -20.35
CA THR A 248 12.77 -21.92 -20.25
C THR A 248 11.91 -22.68 -19.26
N PHE A 249 11.02 -21.95 -18.57
CA PHE A 249 10.01 -22.53 -17.70
C PHE A 249 8.63 -22.21 -18.26
N ILE A 250 7.83 -23.25 -18.45
CA ILE A 250 6.46 -23.14 -18.94
C ILE A 250 5.53 -23.58 -17.81
N VAL A 251 4.56 -22.74 -17.50
CA VAL A 251 3.47 -23.09 -16.60
C VAL A 251 2.28 -23.49 -17.43
N CYS A 252 1.69 -24.64 -17.12
CA CYS A 252 0.44 -25.09 -17.72
C CYS A 252 -0.57 -25.46 -16.64
N ASN A 253 -1.86 -25.35 -16.96
CA ASN A 253 -2.90 -25.98 -16.16
C ASN A 253 -2.69 -27.49 -16.14
N ASN A 254 -3.04 -28.13 -15.03
CA ASN A 254 -3.17 -29.59 -15.03
C ASN A 254 -4.46 -30.02 -15.75
N LEU A 255 -4.56 -31.32 -16.06
CA LEU A 255 -5.71 -31.87 -16.77
C LEU A 255 -7.05 -31.60 -16.05
N SER A 256 -7.05 -31.66 -14.72
CA SER A 256 -8.24 -31.36 -13.91
C SER A 256 -8.69 -29.90 -14.07
N ALA A 257 -7.75 -28.95 -14.12
CA ALA A 257 -8.06 -27.52 -14.29
C ALA A 257 -8.55 -27.20 -15.71
N ASP A 258 -7.96 -27.80 -16.74
CA ASP A 258 -8.42 -27.58 -18.11
C ASP A 258 -9.78 -28.24 -18.41
N ASN A 259 -10.11 -29.34 -17.71
CA ASN A 259 -11.40 -30.00 -17.88
C ASN A 259 -12.51 -29.50 -16.96
N ALA A 260 -12.19 -28.77 -15.89
CA ALA A 260 -13.14 -28.31 -14.89
C ALA A 260 -14.29 -27.45 -15.46
N TYR A 261 -14.08 -26.82 -16.62
CA TYR A 261 -14.98 -25.85 -17.22
C TYR A 261 -15.47 -26.27 -18.62
N ASN A 262 -15.37 -27.55 -18.99
CA ASN A 262 -15.81 -28.03 -20.31
C ASN A 262 -17.33 -27.96 -20.52
N ASN A 263 -18.10 -27.83 -19.43
CA ASN A 263 -19.57 -27.73 -19.47
C ASN A 263 -20.07 -26.27 -19.67
N MET A 264 -19.17 -25.29 -19.73
CA MET A 264 -19.50 -23.87 -19.90
C MET A 264 -19.46 -23.46 -21.39
N MET A 265 -19.99 -22.28 -21.71
CA MET A 265 -19.82 -21.71 -23.05
C MET A 265 -18.33 -21.57 -23.40
N PRO A 266 -17.94 -21.70 -24.69
CA PRO A 266 -16.52 -21.75 -25.08
C PRO A 266 -15.67 -20.56 -24.57
N ASP A 267 -16.22 -19.35 -24.63
CA ASP A 267 -15.52 -18.14 -24.18
C ASP A 267 -15.40 -18.05 -22.66
N GLU A 268 -16.44 -18.45 -21.92
CA GLU A 268 -16.44 -18.52 -20.45
C GLU A 268 -15.45 -19.60 -19.97
N SER A 269 -15.43 -20.75 -20.64
CA SER A 269 -14.48 -21.83 -20.37
C SER A 269 -13.04 -21.40 -20.63
N LYS A 270 -12.79 -20.66 -21.72
CA LYS A 270 -11.46 -20.08 -22.01
C LYS A 270 -11.02 -19.09 -20.93
N GLN A 271 -11.92 -18.20 -20.51
CA GLN A 271 -11.60 -17.22 -19.48
C GLN A 271 -11.39 -17.88 -18.11
N ALA A 272 -12.21 -18.86 -17.73
CA ALA A 272 -12.07 -19.59 -16.48
C ALA A 272 -10.73 -20.35 -16.39
N ARG A 273 -10.33 -21.02 -17.47
CA ARG A 273 -9.01 -21.70 -17.54
C ARG A 273 -7.84 -20.73 -17.41
N LYS A 274 -7.92 -19.56 -18.06
CA LYS A 274 -6.94 -18.48 -17.92
C LYS A 274 -6.88 -17.96 -16.48
N ASN A 275 -8.03 -17.70 -15.87
CA ASN A 275 -8.12 -17.22 -14.51
C ASN A 275 -7.53 -18.22 -13.50
N ASN A 276 -7.77 -19.52 -13.67
CA ASN A 276 -7.16 -20.55 -12.83
C ASN A 276 -5.63 -20.45 -12.85
N LEU A 277 -5.03 -20.40 -14.05
CA LEU A 277 -3.59 -20.32 -14.21
C LEU A 277 -3.00 -19.06 -13.55
N ILE A 278 -3.64 -17.90 -13.76
CA ILE A 278 -3.19 -16.62 -13.20
C ILE A 278 -3.30 -16.62 -11.67
N ILE A 279 -4.42 -17.08 -11.12
CA ILE A 279 -4.65 -17.10 -9.66
C ILE A 279 -3.60 -17.98 -8.97
N VAL A 280 -3.37 -19.20 -9.47
CA VAL A 280 -2.41 -20.11 -8.83
C VAL A 280 -0.97 -19.59 -8.96
N LEU A 281 -0.63 -18.92 -10.07
CA LEU A 281 0.67 -18.26 -10.22
C LEU A 281 0.83 -17.05 -9.29
N ALA A 282 -0.22 -16.28 -9.07
CA ALA A 282 -0.20 -15.15 -8.12
C ALA A 282 0.01 -15.63 -6.68
N GLU A 283 -0.67 -16.72 -6.30
CA GLU A 283 -0.51 -17.38 -5.00
C GLU A 283 0.91 -17.90 -4.80
N LEU A 284 1.49 -18.56 -5.81
CA LEU A 284 2.89 -18.98 -5.79
C LEU A 284 3.83 -17.78 -5.59
N LYS A 285 3.63 -16.71 -6.37
CA LYS A 285 4.45 -15.50 -6.27
C LYS A 285 4.38 -14.89 -4.88
N GLN A 286 3.19 -14.80 -4.29
CA GLN A 286 2.99 -14.25 -2.96
C GLN A 286 3.64 -15.10 -1.86
N SER A 287 3.44 -16.42 -1.91
CA SER A 287 4.07 -17.35 -0.95
C SER A 287 5.60 -17.25 -0.98
N LEU A 288 6.22 -17.30 -2.16
CA LEU A 288 7.67 -17.25 -2.27
C LEU A 288 8.25 -15.89 -1.85
N GLN A 289 7.54 -14.78 -2.11
CA GLN A 289 7.93 -13.46 -1.61
C GLN A 289 7.84 -13.37 -0.07
N SER A 290 6.85 -14.03 0.54
CA SER A 290 6.70 -14.05 1.99
C SER A 290 7.78 -14.87 2.72
N GLU A 291 8.28 -15.94 2.10
CA GLU A 291 9.38 -16.75 2.65
C GLU A 291 10.68 -15.95 2.69
N HIS A 292 11.02 -15.25 1.60
CA HIS A 292 12.19 -14.38 1.57
C HIS A 292 12.16 -13.26 2.62
N LYS A 293 10.96 -12.73 2.94
CA LYS A 293 10.81 -11.72 3.99
C LYS A 293 11.13 -12.28 5.38
N LYS A 294 10.70 -13.50 5.68
CA LYS A 294 10.99 -14.18 6.95
C LYS A 294 12.48 -14.49 7.11
N THR A 295 13.14 -14.93 6.04
CA THR A 295 14.60 -15.20 6.07
C THR A 295 15.41 -13.93 6.32
N GLN A 296 14.94 -12.76 5.87
CA GLN A 296 15.63 -11.48 6.10
C GLN A 296 15.42 -10.92 7.51
N GLU A 297 14.22 -11.08 8.10
CA GLU A 297 13.96 -10.69 9.48
C GLU A 297 14.80 -11.53 10.47
N ALA A 298 15.06 -12.81 10.17
CA ALA A 298 15.92 -13.67 10.98
C ALA A 298 17.42 -13.33 10.91
N VAL A 299 17.89 -12.66 9.85
CA VAL A 299 19.29 -12.21 9.72
C VAL A 299 19.52 -10.87 10.46
N LEU A 300 18.44 -10.16 10.81
CA LEU A 300 18.48 -8.87 11.52
C LEU A 300 18.24 -8.98 13.03
N GLU A 301 17.93 -10.16 13.57
CA GLU A 301 17.95 -10.37 15.03
C GLU A 301 19.41 -10.41 15.51
N PRO A 302 19.80 -9.54 16.47
CA PRO A 302 21.13 -9.62 17.06
C PRO A 302 21.25 -10.94 17.82
N GLN A 303 22.27 -11.72 17.50
CA GLN A 303 22.74 -12.78 18.38
C GLN A 303 23.08 -12.14 19.73
N ASN A 304 22.19 -12.27 20.71
CA ASN A 304 22.51 -11.95 22.09
C ASN A 304 23.54 -12.98 22.54
N GLU A 305 24.81 -12.59 22.49
CA GLU A 305 25.88 -13.27 23.21
C GLU A 305 25.48 -13.33 24.70
N GLU A 306 25.20 -14.54 25.18
CA GLU A 306 25.10 -14.83 26.61
C GLU A 306 26.41 -14.45 27.28
N LYS A 307 26.45 -13.27 27.93
CA LYS A 307 27.45 -13.00 28.95
C LYS A 307 27.08 -13.75 30.22
N CYS A 308 27.66 -14.95 30.36
CA CYS A 308 27.86 -15.57 31.66
C CYS A 308 28.49 -14.55 32.61
N SER A 309 27.70 -14.07 33.57
CA SER A 309 28.19 -13.32 34.72
C SER A 309 28.33 -14.31 35.86
N ILE A 310 29.52 -14.87 36.01
CA ILE A 310 29.96 -15.46 37.28
C ILE A 310 30.53 -14.30 38.08
N GLN A 311 29.88 -13.92 39.17
CA GLN A 311 30.50 -13.40 40.40
C GLN A 311 29.61 -13.78 41.59
#